data_AF-W9CGM9-F1
#
_entry.id   AF-W9CGM9-F1
#
_cell.length_a   1.000
_cell.length_b   1.000
_cell.length_c   1.000
_cell.angle_alpha   90.00
_cell.angle_beta   90.00
_cell.angle_gamma   90.00
#
_symmetry.space_group_name_H-M   'P 1'
#
loop_
_entity.id
_entity.type
_entity.pdbx_description
1 polymer ?
#
loop_
_entity_poly.entity_id
_entity_poly.type
_entity_poly.pdbx_seq_one_letter_code
_entity_poly.pdbx_strand_id
1 'polypeptide(L)'
;MSSKKQTLATYNWQEADPRFAPLPGRSRANHPMAKIIVMKHHEMQKFMVHKELITQHQPQLFAKILRDVGDTNSFTLVEDPKVFLGLLQYAYRGRFWLAETVLNIEVLWDIYIFAEKKDIQPLLDIMMNRITAYYCQTRTFPSMDTIVHVYSQTTLEESESVVQKASVGRRFLARCYVSISINCIFGARCEERSERVAYVLQHTEGLLSDTLNATRGPGGPFGTQWKVDLDPRKVKSCDYHQHGIREKCPNIQETPFNSETDK
;
A
#
# COMPACT_ATOMS: atom_id res chain seq x y z
N MET A 1 32.04 35.08 28.55
CA MET A 1 31.25 35.67 27.43
C MET A 1 31.95 35.25 26.14
N SER A 2 31.39 34.53 25.17
CA SER A 2 30.05 34.61 24.59
C SER A 2 29.51 33.22 24.25
N SER A 3 28.26 32.98 24.67
CA SER A 3 27.42 31.85 24.28
C SER A 3 27.00 32.03 22.82
N LYS A 4 27.58 31.25 21.91
CA LYS A 4 26.94 31.00 20.62
C LYS A 4 26.02 29.80 20.78
N LYS A 5 24.75 30.10 21.09
CA LYS A 5 23.61 29.22 20.90
C LYS A 5 23.73 28.54 19.53
N GLN A 6 23.99 27.23 19.53
CA GLN A 6 23.73 26.39 18.37
C GLN A 6 22.22 26.47 18.11
N THR A 7 21.88 27.27 17.10
CA THR A 7 20.53 27.42 16.61
C THR A 7 20.21 26.18 15.79
N LEU A 8 19.05 25.58 16.06
CA LEU A 8 18.41 24.52 15.28
C LEU A 8 18.30 24.94 13.80
N ALA A 9 19.34 24.66 13.03
CA ALA A 9 19.31 24.76 11.59
C ALA A 9 20.20 23.66 11.01
N THR A 10 19.72 23.12 9.89
CA THR A 10 20.37 22.17 8.97
C THR A 10 20.39 20.71 9.40
N TYR A 11 19.41 19.93 8.93
CA TYR A 11 19.65 18.71 8.14
C TYR A 11 18.37 18.30 7.37
N ASN A 12 18.54 17.98 6.08
CA ASN A 12 17.50 17.74 5.06
C ASN A 12 16.48 16.61 5.37
N TRP A 13 16.79 15.75 6.35
CA TRP A 13 15.89 14.69 6.82
C TRP A 13 14.56 15.19 7.40
N GLN A 14 14.49 16.42 7.91
CA GLN A 14 13.21 16.96 8.38
C GLN A 14 12.28 17.25 7.20
N GLU A 15 12.79 17.73 6.06
CA GLU A 15 12.00 17.91 4.83
C GLU A 15 11.56 16.57 4.23
N ALA A 16 12.22 15.47 4.64
CA ALA A 16 11.90 14.09 4.29
C ALA A 16 10.66 13.53 4.98
N ASP A 17 10.28 14.13 6.08
CA ASP A 17 9.14 13.67 6.84
C ASP A 17 7.93 14.53 6.48
N PRO A 18 6.79 13.94 6.06
CA PRO A 18 5.61 14.72 5.73
C PRO A 18 5.07 15.56 6.92
N ARG A 19 5.52 15.30 8.15
CA ARG A 19 5.32 16.20 9.31
C ARG A 19 6.02 17.55 9.14
N PHE A 20 7.00 17.66 8.25
CA PHE A 20 7.68 18.91 7.92
C PHE A 20 7.77 19.24 6.43
N ALA A 21 7.17 18.43 5.55
CA ALA A 21 7.11 18.73 4.12
C ALA A 21 6.36 20.06 3.85
N PRO A 22 6.89 20.92 2.96
CA PRO A 22 6.14 22.06 2.46
C PRO A 22 4.99 21.62 1.56
N LEU A 23 4.02 22.52 1.33
CA LEU A 23 3.06 22.35 0.22
C LEU A 23 3.80 22.28 -1.12
N PRO A 24 3.27 21.56 -2.13
CA PRO A 24 3.88 21.51 -3.45
C PRO A 24 4.19 22.92 -4.00
N GLY A 25 5.47 23.22 -4.18
CA GLY A 25 5.95 24.49 -4.75
C GLY A 25 5.94 25.73 -3.84
N ARG A 26 5.78 25.58 -2.52
CA ARG A 26 5.73 26.73 -1.56
C ARG A 26 6.63 26.54 -0.35
N SER A 27 6.90 27.60 0.42
CA SER A 27 7.54 27.48 1.74
C SER A 27 6.49 27.15 2.81
N ARG A 28 6.91 26.50 3.91
CA ARG A 28 5.98 26.07 4.99
C ARG A 28 5.41 27.23 5.83
N ALA A 29 6.08 28.38 5.84
CA ALA A 29 5.75 29.47 6.76
C ALA A 29 4.36 30.05 6.48
N ASN A 30 3.58 30.28 7.55
CA ASN A 30 2.30 31.02 7.54
C ASN A 30 1.07 30.32 6.92
N HIS A 31 1.09 29.00 6.71
CA HIS A 31 -0.08 28.27 6.22
C HIS A 31 -0.97 27.69 7.35
N PRO A 32 -2.31 27.71 7.21
CA PRO A 32 -3.22 27.09 8.17
C PRO A 32 -3.02 25.56 8.28
N MET A 33 -2.94 25.05 9.51
CA MET A 33 -2.73 23.64 9.80
C MET A 33 -3.98 23.00 10.43
N ALA A 34 -4.25 21.75 10.05
CA ALA A 34 -5.18 20.85 10.72
C ALA A 34 -4.39 19.80 11.51
N LYS A 35 -4.90 19.44 12.69
CA LYS A 35 -4.37 18.38 13.53
C LYS A 35 -5.10 17.09 13.21
N ILE A 36 -4.36 16.01 12.96
CA ILE A 36 -4.92 14.68 12.77
C ILE A 36 -4.29 13.77 13.84
N ILE A 37 -5.13 13.24 14.71
CA ILE A 37 -4.74 12.27 15.73
C ILE A 37 -4.98 10.89 15.14
N VAL A 38 -3.92 10.12 14.96
CA VAL A 38 -4.00 8.76 14.46
C VAL A 38 -3.71 7.81 15.61
N MET A 39 -4.57 6.82 15.79
CA MET A 39 -4.43 5.87 16.89
C MET A 39 -4.75 4.45 16.48
N LYS A 40 -3.91 3.52 16.93
CA LYS A 40 -4.12 2.08 16.82
C LYS A 40 -3.70 1.44 18.14
N HIS A 41 -4.64 0.79 18.81
CA HIS A 41 -4.44 0.26 20.17
C HIS A 41 -3.95 1.36 21.15
N HIS A 42 -2.75 1.20 21.71
CA HIS A 42 -2.14 2.15 22.65
C HIS A 42 -1.21 3.17 21.98
N GLU A 43 -0.94 3.02 20.69
CA GLU A 43 -0.12 3.97 19.95
C GLU A 43 -1.00 5.12 19.47
N MET A 44 -0.66 6.34 19.91
CA MET A 44 -1.30 7.58 19.48
C MET A 44 -0.24 8.53 18.94
N GLN A 45 -0.40 8.96 17.71
CA GLN A 45 0.48 9.94 17.08
C GLN A 45 -0.32 11.12 16.55
N LYS A 46 0.24 12.33 16.73
CA LYS A 46 -0.36 13.57 16.25
C LYS A 46 0.38 14.02 15.00
N PHE A 47 -0.37 14.34 13.96
CA PHE A 47 0.13 14.86 12.69
C PHE A 47 -0.43 16.26 12.49
N MET A 48 0.44 17.19 12.09
CA MET A 48 0.02 18.53 11.68
C MET A 48 0.08 18.58 10.15
N VAL A 49 -1.07 18.76 9.51
CA VAL A 49 -1.23 18.69 8.05
C VAL A 49 -1.73 20.03 7.54
N HIS A 50 -1.21 20.52 6.42
CA HIS A 50 -1.68 21.76 5.83
C HIS A 50 -3.14 21.62 5.40
N LYS A 51 -4.00 22.57 5.80
CA LYS A 51 -5.41 22.56 5.39
C LYS A 51 -5.55 22.55 3.86
N GLU A 52 -4.74 23.33 3.17
CA GLU A 52 -4.69 23.38 1.70
C GLU A 52 -4.37 22.01 1.07
N LEU A 53 -3.57 21.17 1.74
CA LEU A 53 -3.34 19.81 1.23
C LEU A 53 -4.64 19.01 1.21
N ILE A 54 -5.40 19.11 2.30
CA ILE A 54 -6.66 18.39 2.51
C ILE A 54 -7.76 18.96 1.62
N THR A 55 -7.84 20.29 1.44
CA THR A 55 -8.98 20.95 0.78
C THR A 55 -8.74 21.30 -0.69
N GLN A 56 -7.50 21.49 -1.12
CA GLN A 56 -7.17 21.98 -2.47
C GLN A 56 -6.31 21.01 -3.28
N HIS A 57 -5.26 20.44 -2.70
CA HIS A 57 -4.33 19.60 -3.46
C HIS A 57 -4.75 18.14 -3.56
N GLN A 58 -5.31 17.57 -2.50
CA GLN A 58 -5.73 16.15 -2.43
C GLN A 58 -7.16 15.97 -1.86
N PRO A 59 -8.16 16.77 -2.28
CA PRO A 59 -9.49 16.75 -1.66
C PRO A 59 -10.19 15.40 -1.77
N GLN A 60 -10.06 14.71 -2.90
CA GLN A 60 -10.68 13.41 -3.11
C GLN A 60 -10.05 12.32 -2.22
N LEU A 61 -8.72 12.36 -2.06
CA LEU A 61 -7.99 11.43 -1.20
C LEU A 61 -8.43 11.58 0.25
N PHE A 62 -8.41 12.81 0.78
CA PHE A 62 -8.76 13.05 2.17
C PHE A 62 -10.26 12.93 2.44
N ALA A 63 -11.15 13.20 1.49
CA ALA A 63 -12.59 12.94 1.67
C ALA A 63 -12.91 11.45 1.89
N LYS A 64 -12.15 10.54 1.27
CA LYS A 64 -12.29 9.09 1.49
C LYS A 64 -11.83 8.65 2.90
N ILE A 65 -11.05 9.47 3.57
CA ILE A 65 -10.34 9.13 4.82
C ILE A 65 -10.96 9.87 6.02
N LEU A 66 -11.28 11.13 5.81
CA LEU A 66 -11.88 12.06 6.77
C LEU A 66 -13.32 12.31 6.32
N ARG A 67 -14.29 11.76 7.04
CA ARG A 67 -15.72 11.79 6.67
C ARG A 67 -16.31 13.21 6.56
N ASP A 68 -15.84 14.13 7.40
CA ASP A 68 -16.30 15.52 7.45
C ASP A 68 -15.12 16.48 7.38
N VAL A 69 -14.58 16.71 6.17
CA VAL A 69 -13.60 17.79 5.93
C VAL A 69 -14.35 19.14 5.94
N GLY A 70 -14.86 19.53 7.11
CA GLY A 70 -15.48 20.83 7.37
C GLY A 70 -14.46 21.85 7.92
N ASP A 71 -14.95 22.85 8.67
CA ASP A 71 -14.11 23.89 9.28
C ASP A 71 -13.25 23.39 10.46
N THR A 72 -13.40 22.13 10.86
CA THR A 72 -12.72 21.53 12.01
C THR A 72 -11.20 21.52 11.82
N ASN A 73 -10.49 21.99 12.85
CA ASN A 73 -9.02 22.00 12.90
C ASN A 73 -8.43 20.72 13.47
N SER A 74 -9.26 19.74 13.86
CA SER A 74 -8.81 18.51 14.52
C SER A 74 -9.65 17.30 14.08
N PHE A 75 -8.98 16.21 13.74
CA PHE A 75 -9.59 14.94 13.33
C PHE A 75 -8.99 13.78 14.11
N THR A 76 -9.74 12.70 14.27
CA THR A 76 -9.25 11.44 14.84
C THR A 76 -9.46 10.31 13.84
N LEU A 77 -8.41 9.54 13.58
CA LEU A 77 -8.40 8.38 12.69
C LEU A 77 -7.94 7.16 13.48
N VAL A 78 -8.75 6.09 13.44
CA VAL A 78 -8.37 4.80 14.02
C VAL A 78 -7.64 4.00 12.96
N GLU A 79 -6.32 4.12 12.92
CA GLU A 79 -5.45 3.46 11.94
C GLU A 79 -4.00 3.42 12.45
N ASP A 80 -3.16 2.58 11.84
CA ASP A 80 -1.73 2.55 12.14
C ASP A 80 -1.05 3.89 11.78
N PRO A 81 -0.33 4.55 12.72
CA PRO A 81 0.41 5.77 12.42
C PRO A 81 1.39 5.64 11.25
N LYS A 82 1.99 4.46 11.02
CA LYS A 82 2.91 4.23 9.89
C LYS A 82 2.19 4.20 8.54
N VAL A 83 0.98 3.65 8.50
CA VAL A 83 0.12 3.67 7.31
C VAL A 83 -0.27 5.09 6.96
N PHE A 84 -0.70 5.87 7.96
CA PHE A 84 -1.05 7.27 7.76
C PHE A 84 0.17 8.12 7.35
N LEU A 85 1.35 7.83 7.91
CA LEU A 85 2.60 8.46 7.49
C LEU A 85 2.88 8.21 6.01
N GLY A 86 2.73 6.97 5.53
CA GLY A 86 2.86 6.62 4.11
C GLY A 86 1.89 7.39 3.22
N LEU A 87 0.61 7.45 3.61
CA LEU A 87 -0.40 8.26 2.92
C LEU A 87 0.02 9.73 2.82
N LEU A 88 0.52 10.32 3.90
CA LEU A 88 0.95 11.71 3.89
C LEU A 88 2.16 11.93 2.97
N GLN A 89 3.13 11.02 2.92
CA GLN A 89 4.24 11.09 1.96
C GLN A 89 3.71 11.19 0.53
N TYR A 90 2.78 10.29 0.19
CA TYR A 90 2.13 10.29 -1.11
C TYR A 90 1.35 11.58 -1.36
N ALA A 91 0.56 12.05 -0.40
CA ALA A 91 -0.24 13.26 -0.56
C ALA A 91 0.63 14.51 -0.81
N TYR A 92 1.72 14.67 -0.06
CA TYR A 92 2.60 15.83 -0.19
C TYR A 92 3.52 15.77 -1.42
N ARG A 93 4.04 14.59 -1.75
CA ARG A 93 5.15 14.45 -2.72
C ARG A 93 4.76 13.68 -3.97
N GLY A 94 3.67 12.93 -3.96
CA GLY A 94 3.27 12.01 -5.03
C GLY A 94 4.02 10.67 -5.02
N ARG A 95 4.70 10.32 -3.92
CA ARG A 95 5.58 9.14 -3.83
C ARG A 95 5.92 8.70 -2.40
N PHE A 96 6.40 7.46 -2.25
CA PHE A 96 6.91 6.89 -0.99
C PHE A 96 8.44 6.89 -0.96
N TRP A 97 9.02 7.23 0.20
CA TRP A 97 10.47 7.44 0.32
C TRP A 97 11.10 7.10 1.66
N LEU A 98 10.36 7.07 2.77
CA LEU A 98 10.96 6.70 4.05
C LEU A 98 11.21 5.19 4.06
N ALA A 99 12.33 4.78 4.63
CA ALA A 99 12.67 3.36 4.74
C ALA A 99 11.56 2.56 5.44
N GLU A 100 10.89 3.16 6.44
CA GLU A 100 9.79 2.50 7.15
C GLU A 100 8.58 2.21 6.24
N THR A 101 8.41 2.94 5.14
CA THR A 101 7.30 2.75 4.19
C THR A 101 7.74 2.06 2.90
N VAL A 102 9.02 2.17 2.50
CA VAL A 102 9.52 1.64 1.21
C VAL A 102 10.20 0.28 1.36
N LEU A 103 10.90 0.04 2.47
CA LEU A 103 11.68 -1.18 2.68
C LEU A 103 10.98 -2.18 3.61
N ASN A 104 9.93 -1.76 4.29
CA ASN A 104 9.14 -2.66 5.12
C ASN A 104 7.92 -3.18 4.36
N ILE A 105 7.98 -4.45 3.97
CA ILE A 105 6.92 -5.12 3.23
C ILE A 105 5.60 -5.21 4.00
N GLU A 106 5.63 -5.30 5.34
CA GLU A 106 4.42 -5.32 6.17
C GLU A 106 3.69 -3.99 6.07
N VAL A 107 4.43 -2.88 6.12
CA VAL A 107 3.87 -1.53 5.97
C VAL A 107 3.31 -1.32 4.57
N LEU A 108 3.95 -1.85 3.53
CA LEU A 108 3.40 -1.80 2.16
C LEU A 108 2.06 -2.54 2.06
N TRP A 109 1.95 -3.72 2.67
CA TRP A 109 0.70 -4.46 2.72
C TRP A 109 -0.37 -3.74 3.55
N ASP A 110 -0.01 -3.14 4.68
CA ASP A 110 -0.96 -2.37 5.49
C ASP A 110 -1.46 -1.13 4.76
N ILE A 111 -0.61 -0.44 3.99
CA ILE A 111 -1.03 0.67 3.11
C ILE A 111 -1.94 0.15 1.99
N TYR A 112 -1.65 -1.01 1.39
CA TYR A 112 -2.54 -1.63 0.40
C TYR A 112 -3.92 -1.94 1.00
N ILE A 113 -3.96 -2.59 2.17
CA ILE A 113 -5.20 -2.94 2.88
C ILE A 113 -5.99 -1.67 3.20
N PHE A 114 -5.32 -0.64 3.70
CA PHE A 114 -5.94 0.66 3.96
C PHE A 114 -6.54 1.26 2.69
N ALA A 115 -5.77 1.27 1.60
CA ALA A 115 -6.23 1.79 0.31
C ALA A 115 -7.43 0.99 -0.22
N GLU A 116 -7.48 -0.31 0.01
CA GLU A 116 -8.57 -1.17 -0.45
C GLU A 116 -9.85 -0.88 0.33
N LYS A 117 -9.77 -0.84 1.67
CA LYS A 117 -10.89 -0.48 2.56
C LYS A 117 -11.43 0.92 2.31
N LYS A 118 -10.59 1.83 1.79
CA LYS A 118 -10.94 3.21 1.48
C LYS A 118 -11.19 3.45 0.00
N ASP A 119 -11.13 2.42 -0.85
CA ASP A 119 -11.29 2.53 -2.31
C ASP A 119 -10.36 3.58 -2.96
N ILE A 120 -9.11 3.70 -2.49
CA ILE A 120 -8.13 4.66 -3.01
C ILE A 120 -7.37 4.01 -4.17
N GLN A 121 -8.02 3.96 -5.33
CA GLN A 121 -7.52 3.19 -6.46
C GLN A 121 -6.09 3.55 -6.95
N PRO A 122 -5.68 4.82 -7.07
CA PRO A 122 -4.30 5.15 -7.45
C PRO A 122 -3.26 4.58 -6.48
N LEU A 123 -3.61 4.51 -5.19
CA LEU A 123 -2.72 3.98 -4.17
C LEU A 123 -2.61 2.45 -4.25
N LEU A 124 -3.70 1.75 -4.61
CA LEU A 124 -3.69 0.30 -4.81
C LEU A 124 -2.73 -0.12 -5.91
N ASP A 125 -2.77 0.55 -7.06
CA ASP A 125 -1.88 0.24 -8.19
C ASP A 125 -0.40 0.53 -7.85
N ILE A 126 -0.12 1.64 -7.15
CA ILE A 126 1.24 1.98 -6.69
C ILE A 126 1.75 0.94 -5.68
N MET A 127 0.92 0.54 -4.71
CA MET A 127 1.29 -0.46 -3.72
C MET A 127 1.56 -1.81 -4.38
N MET A 128 0.73 -2.26 -5.33
CA MET A 128 0.99 -3.52 -6.05
C MET A 128 2.30 -3.47 -6.84
N ASN A 129 2.64 -2.35 -7.49
CA ASN A 129 3.94 -2.18 -8.13
C ASN A 129 5.10 -2.32 -7.13
N ARG A 130 4.99 -1.69 -5.95
CA ARG A 130 6.02 -1.73 -4.91
C ARG A 130 6.17 -3.10 -4.27
N ILE A 131 5.06 -3.74 -3.93
CA ILE A 131 5.01 -5.08 -3.33
C ILE A 131 5.62 -6.11 -4.26
N THR A 132 5.21 -6.12 -5.53
CA THR A 132 5.74 -7.07 -6.53
C THR A 132 7.23 -6.83 -6.80
N ALA A 133 7.65 -5.56 -6.92
CA ALA A 133 9.06 -5.20 -7.05
C ALA A 133 9.88 -5.63 -5.84
N TYR A 134 9.38 -5.43 -4.62
CA TYR A 134 10.04 -5.87 -3.38
C TYR A 134 10.32 -7.37 -3.39
N TYR A 135 9.29 -8.20 -3.64
CA TYR A 135 9.47 -9.66 -3.68
C TYR A 135 10.36 -10.11 -4.85
N CYS A 136 10.30 -9.42 -5.99
CA CYS A 136 11.19 -9.71 -7.12
C CYS A 136 12.66 -9.41 -6.77
N GLN A 137 12.93 -8.25 -6.16
CA GLN A 137 14.29 -7.81 -5.81
C GLN A 137 14.92 -8.66 -4.70
N THR A 138 14.15 -8.95 -3.66
CA THR A 138 14.58 -9.77 -2.52
C THR A 138 14.62 -11.28 -2.85
N ARG A 139 14.05 -11.67 -3.99
CA ARG A 139 13.92 -13.06 -4.44
C ARG A 139 13.18 -13.94 -3.42
N THR A 140 12.22 -13.39 -2.70
CA THR A 140 11.37 -14.12 -1.75
C THR A 140 9.94 -14.22 -2.27
N PHE A 141 9.09 -14.95 -1.56
CA PHE A 141 7.64 -14.87 -1.65
C PHE A 141 7.06 -14.35 -0.33
N PRO A 142 5.79 -13.89 -0.31
CA PRO A 142 5.08 -13.61 0.93
C PRO A 142 5.16 -14.80 1.90
N SER A 143 5.38 -14.51 3.19
CA SER A 143 5.27 -15.53 4.22
C SER A 143 3.83 -15.97 4.39
N MET A 144 3.65 -17.13 5.01
CA MET A 144 2.32 -17.61 5.40
C MET A 144 1.59 -16.61 6.31
N ASP A 145 2.31 -15.93 7.21
CA ASP A 145 1.72 -14.89 8.07
C ASP A 145 1.24 -13.68 7.27
N THR A 146 2.00 -13.24 6.27
CA THR A 146 1.56 -12.16 5.37
C THR A 146 0.29 -12.56 4.62
N ILE A 147 0.21 -13.80 4.13
CA ILE A 147 -0.98 -14.29 3.43
C ILE A 147 -2.19 -14.25 4.35
N VAL A 148 -2.08 -14.84 5.55
CA VAL A 148 -3.16 -14.86 6.55
C VAL A 148 -3.60 -13.44 6.91
N HIS A 149 -2.63 -12.55 7.19
CA HIS A 149 -2.88 -11.16 7.54
C HIS A 149 -3.69 -10.44 6.46
N VAL A 150 -3.22 -10.45 5.21
CA VAL A 150 -3.91 -9.76 4.11
C VAL A 150 -5.29 -10.37 3.88
N TYR A 151 -5.43 -11.69 3.84
CA TYR A 151 -6.72 -12.33 3.66
C TYR A 151 -7.72 -11.98 4.77
N SER A 152 -7.28 -11.88 6.02
CA SER A 152 -8.15 -11.52 7.15
C SER A 152 -8.64 -10.07 7.12
N GLN A 153 -7.96 -9.19 6.37
CA GLN A 153 -8.23 -7.75 6.36
C GLN A 153 -8.79 -7.22 5.04
N THR A 154 -8.71 -8.02 3.98
CA THR A 154 -9.24 -7.70 2.65
C THR A 154 -10.60 -8.36 2.50
N THR A 155 -11.57 -7.72 1.86
CA THR A 155 -12.97 -8.17 1.96
C THR A 155 -13.30 -9.31 0.98
N LEU A 156 -14.03 -10.34 1.45
CA LEU A 156 -14.95 -11.13 0.63
C LEU A 156 -16.32 -10.47 0.75
N GLU A 157 -16.53 -9.28 0.19
CA GLU A 157 -17.83 -8.62 0.40
C GLU A 157 -18.87 -9.25 -0.54
N GLU A 158 -19.63 -10.21 -0.02
CA GLU A 158 -20.86 -10.75 -0.60
C GLU A 158 -21.95 -9.66 -0.67
N SER A 159 -21.83 -8.69 -1.58
CA SER A 159 -22.97 -7.82 -1.94
C SER A 159 -23.68 -8.34 -3.19
N GLU A 160 -24.96 -8.66 -3.06
CA GLU A 160 -25.84 -9.29 -4.07
C GLU A 160 -26.09 -8.49 -5.38
N SER A 161 -25.30 -7.45 -5.70
CA SER A 161 -25.43 -6.80 -7.00
C SER A 161 -24.12 -6.18 -7.50
N VAL A 162 -23.86 -6.42 -8.79
CA VAL A 162 -22.83 -5.80 -9.66
C VAL A 162 -21.39 -6.28 -9.44
N VAL A 163 -20.97 -7.31 -10.19
CA VAL A 163 -19.59 -7.67 -10.57
C VAL A 163 -18.49 -7.21 -9.58
N GLN A 164 -18.34 -7.92 -8.46
CA GLN A 164 -17.28 -7.67 -7.50
C GLN A 164 -15.90 -7.85 -8.15
N LYS A 165 -15.08 -6.78 -8.14
CA LYS A 165 -13.67 -6.90 -8.49
C LYS A 165 -12.95 -7.63 -7.35
N ALA A 166 -12.55 -8.89 -7.60
CA ALA A 166 -11.72 -9.64 -6.66
C ALA A 166 -10.46 -8.83 -6.28
N SER A 167 -10.13 -8.79 -4.99
CA SER A 167 -8.94 -8.12 -4.47
C SER A 167 -7.69 -8.51 -5.27
N VAL A 168 -7.01 -7.50 -5.80
CA VAL A 168 -5.82 -7.71 -6.63
C VAL A 168 -4.62 -8.15 -5.78
N GLY A 169 -4.58 -7.74 -4.52
CA GLY A 169 -3.65 -8.27 -3.52
C GLY A 169 -3.85 -9.76 -3.31
N ARG A 170 -5.09 -10.21 -3.04
CA ARG A 170 -5.41 -11.65 -2.90
C ARG A 170 -5.05 -12.45 -4.15
N ARG A 171 -5.32 -11.90 -5.33
CA ARG A 171 -4.87 -12.45 -6.62
C ARG A 171 -3.36 -12.72 -6.65
N PHE A 172 -2.54 -11.75 -6.29
CA PHE A 172 -1.08 -11.90 -6.25
C PHE A 172 -0.67 -12.96 -5.22
N LEU A 173 -1.26 -12.90 -4.02
CA LEU A 173 -0.97 -13.83 -2.93
C LEU A 173 -1.34 -15.28 -3.27
N ALA A 174 -2.49 -15.53 -3.91
CA ALA A 174 -2.90 -16.85 -4.34
C ALA A 174 -1.91 -17.44 -5.37
N ARG A 175 -1.45 -16.65 -6.34
CA ARG A 175 -0.41 -17.09 -7.29
C ARG A 175 0.92 -17.38 -6.59
N CYS A 176 1.30 -16.57 -5.61
CA CYS A 176 2.48 -16.83 -4.79
C CYS A 176 2.31 -18.09 -3.94
N TYR A 177 1.14 -18.31 -3.34
CA TYR A 177 0.81 -19.48 -2.54
C TYR A 177 0.94 -20.77 -3.36
N VAL A 178 0.41 -20.79 -4.59
CA VAL A 178 0.62 -21.91 -5.52
C VAL A 178 2.10 -22.18 -5.73
N SER A 179 2.88 -21.13 -6.01
CA SER A 179 4.33 -21.24 -6.22
C SER A 179 5.06 -21.78 -4.99
N ILE A 180 4.67 -21.35 -3.79
CA ILE A 180 5.21 -21.85 -2.53
C ILE A 180 4.88 -23.33 -2.34
N SER A 181 3.65 -23.72 -2.63
CA SER A 181 3.14 -25.10 -2.45
C SER A 181 3.85 -26.13 -3.32
N ILE A 182 4.45 -25.70 -4.44
CA ILE A 182 5.21 -26.56 -5.36
C ILE A 182 6.73 -26.35 -5.22
N ASN A 183 7.20 -26.13 -3.99
CA ASN A 183 8.62 -25.96 -3.64
C ASN A 183 9.30 -24.76 -4.31
N CYS A 184 8.59 -23.64 -4.45
CA CYS A 184 9.15 -22.38 -4.92
C CYS A 184 9.89 -22.48 -6.26
N ILE A 185 9.22 -23.12 -7.23
CA ILE A 185 9.64 -23.41 -8.61
C ILE A 185 10.34 -22.25 -9.37
N PHE A 186 10.19 -20.99 -8.90
CA PHE A 186 10.81 -19.79 -9.48
C PHE A 186 12.09 -19.31 -8.77
N GLY A 187 12.83 -20.24 -8.14
CA GLY A 187 14.12 -19.95 -7.51
C GLY A 187 14.02 -18.92 -6.38
N ALA A 188 12.85 -18.83 -5.74
CA ALA A 188 12.65 -17.99 -4.58
C ALA A 188 13.27 -18.64 -3.34
N ARG A 189 13.79 -17.82 -2.41
CA ARG A 189 14.12 -18.29 -1.07
C ARG A 189 12.82 -18.49 -0.31
N CYS A 190 12.52 -19.74 0.03
CA CYS A 190 11.35 -20.12 0.80
C CYS A 190 11.77 -21.04 1.94
N GLU A 191 11.34 -20.71 3.14
CA GLU A 191 11.62 -21.48 4.36
C GLU A 191 10.35 -22.11 4.94
N GLU A 192 9.23 -22.06 4.21
CA GLU A 192 7.94 -22.52 4.71
C GLU A 192 7.85 -24.04 4.71
N ARG A 193 7.43 -24.59 5.85
CA ARG A 193 7.21 -26.04 6.02
C ARG A 193 5.89 -26.46 5.40
N SER A 194 5.86 -27.64 4.76
CA SER A 194 4.68 -28.18 4.06
C SER A 194 3.43 -28.22 4.95
N GLU A 195 3.57 -28.55 6.23
CA GLU A 195 2.46 -28.59 7.19
C GLU A 195 1.84 -27.21 7.40
N ARG A 196 2.66 -26.16 7.46
CA ARG A 196 2.18 -24.79 7.63
C ARG A 196 1.47 -24.30 6.37
N VAL A 197 2.02 -24.62 5.19
CA VAL A 197 1.40 -24.32 3.90
C VAL A 197 0.01 -24.94 3.82
N ALA A 198 -0.12 -26.23 4.17
CA ALA A 198 -1.40 -26.93 4.20
C ALA A 198 -2.37 -26.36 5.26
N TYR A 199 -1.86 -26.06 6.46
CA TYR A 199 -2.65 -25.46 7.54
C TYR A 199 -3.26 -24.12 7.11
N VAL A 200 -2.48 -23.23 6.50
CA VAL A 200 -2.95 -21.92 6.06
C VAL A 200 -4.04 -22.03 4.99
N LEU A 201 -3.95 -22.98 4.06
CA LEU A 201 -5.01 -23.20 3.06
C LEU A 201 -6.36 -23.55 3.68
N GLN A 202 -6.33 -24.36 4.74
CA GLN A 202 -7.53 -24.85 5.41
C GLN A 202 -8.17 -23.80 6.31
N HIS A 203 -7.37 -22.89 6.88
CA HIS A 203 -7.81 -21.94 7.92
C HIS A 203 -7.89 -20.49 7.43
N THR A 204 -7.54 -20.21 6.17
CA THR A 204 -7.65 -18.87 5.58
C THR A 204 -8.83 -18.83 4.62
N GLU A 205 -9.88 -18.13 5.03
CA GLU A 205 -11.11 -17.99 4.23
C GLU A 205 -10.80 -17.39 2.85
N GLY A 206 -11.40 -17.95 1.80
CA GLY A 206 -11.21 -17.50 0.41
C GLY A 206 -9.93 -17.97 -0.27
N LEU A 207 -8.86 -18.29 0.47
CA LEU A 207 -7.56 -18.67 -0.10
C LEU A 207 -7.64 -19.92 -0.99
N LEU A 208 -8.39 -20.94 -0.57
CA LEU A 208 -8.59 -22.15 -1.38
C LEU A 208 -9.26 -21.83 -2.72
N SER A 209 -10.33 -21.01 -2.70
CA SER A 209 -11.05 -20.61 -3.91
C SER A 209 -10.15 -19.85 -4.87
N ASP A 210 -9.42 -18.86 -4.36
CA ASP A 210 -8.50 -18.05 -5.16
C ASP A 210 -7.34 -18.87 -5.71
N THR A 211 -6.82 -19.82 -4.94
CA THR A 211 -5.76 -20.76 -5.36
C THR A 211 -6.25 -21.69 -6.47
N LEU A 212 -7.48 -22.22 -6.37
CA LEU A 212 -8.11 -22.99 -7.44
C LEU A 212 -8.33 -22.14 -8.70
N ASN A 213 -8.73 -20.88 -8.54
CA ASN A 213 -8.87 -19.95 -9.67
C ASN A 213 -7.52 -19.60 -10.30
N ALA A 214 -6.45 -19.51 -9.51
CA ALA A 214 -5.10 -19.27 -9.99
C ALA A 214 -4.49 -20.48 -10.70
N THR A 215 -4.95 -21.70 -10.41
CA THR A 215 -4.47 -22.95 -11.03
C THR A 215 -5.28 -23.38 -12.24
N ARG A 216 -6.55 -22.97 -12.33
CA ARG A 216 -7.40 -23.22 -13.51
C ARG A 216 -6.89 -22.37 -14.68
N GLY A 217 -6.18 -23.03 -15.60
CA GLY A 217 -5.76 -22.44 -16.87
C GLY A 217 -6.93 -21.99 -17.76
N PRO A 218 -6.65 -21.39 -18.92
CA PRO A 218 -7.67 -20.85 -19.82
C PRO A 218 -8.48 -22.02 -20.42
N GLY A 219 -9.66 -22.29 -19.85
CA GLY A 219 -10.53 -23.38 -20.29
C GLY A 219 -11.86 -23.52 -19.53
N GLY A 220 -12.01 -22.85 -18.39
CA GLY A 220 -13.34 -22.61 -17.81
C GLY A 220 -14.14 -21.60 -18.66
N PRO A 221 -15.48 -21.57 -18.54
CA PRO A 221 -16.37 -20.71 -19.33
C PRO A 221 -16.11 -19.20 -19.21
N PHE A 222 -15.17 -18.80 -18.33
CA PHE A 222 -14.76 -17.42 -18.07
C PHE A 222 -13.28 -17.12 -18.36
N GLY A 223 -12.57 -17.97 -19.13
CA GLY A 223 -11.27 -17.70 -19.75
C GLY A 223 -10.37 -16.66 -19.05
N THR A 224 -9.87 -16.96 -17.86
CA THR A 224 -9.00 -16.03 -17.13
C THR A 224 -7.51 -16.40 -17.33
N GLN A 225 -6.66 -15.37 -17.52
CA GLN A 225 -5.22 -15.44 -17.82
C GLN A 225 -4.33 -15.75 -16.59
N TRP A 226 -4.62 -16.80 -15.84
CA TRP A 226 -3.88 -17.12 -14.61
C TRP A 226 -3.06 -18.39 -14.84
N LYS A 227 -1.95 -18.24 -15.56
CA LYS A 227 -1.02 -19.36 -15.78
C LYS A 227 -0.12 -19.51 -14.57
N VAL A 228 -0.08 -20.72 -14.02
CA VAL A 228 0.85 -21.14 -12.95
C VAL A 228 2.31 -21.12 -13.42
N ASP A 229 2.52 -21.17 -14.74
CA ASP A 229 3.83 -21.27 -15.39
C ASP A 229 4.65 -19.97 -15.37
N LEU A 230 4.09 -18.87 -14.82
CA LEU A 230 4.74 -17.56 -14.77
C LEU A 230 5.06 -17.17 -13.33
N ASP A 231 6.29 -16.72 -13.10
CA ASP A 231 6.69 -16.15 -11.81
C ASP A 231 5.78 -14.96 -11.46
N PRO A 232 4.96 -15.05 -10.40
CA PRO A 232 3.98 -14.00 -10.07
C PRO A 232 4.65 -12.67 -9.72
N ARG A 233 5.95 -12.64 -9.43
CA ARG A 233 6.69 -11.40 -9.16
C ARG A 233 7.09 -10.67 -10.45
N LYS A 234 6.97 -11.32 -11.61
CA LYS A 234 7.48 -10.84 -12.90
C LYS A 234 6.40 -10.73 -13.98
N VAL A 235 5.14 -10.98 -13.65
CA VAL A 235 4.04 -10.72 -14.59
C VAL A 235 3.90 -9.21 -14.83
N LYS A 236 3.18 -8.85 -15.90
CA LYS A 236 2.97 -7.44 -16.24
C LYS A 236 2.23 -6.73 -15.10
N SER A 237 2.66 -5.51 -14.76
CA SER A 237 2.05 -4.72 -13.68
C SER A 237 0.52 -4.62 -13.81
N CYS A 238 0.00 -4.50 -15.03
CA CYS A 238 -1.44 -4.43 -15.30
C CYS A 238 -2.23 -5.68 -14.85
N ASP A 239 -1.58 -6.85 -14.71
CA ASP A 239 -2.23 -8.04 -14.14
C ASP A 239 -2.61 -7.82 -12.68
N TYR A 240 -1.90 -6.88 -12.03
CA TYR A 240 -2.07 -6.47 -10.64
C TYR A 240 -2.49 -5.00 -10.48
N HIS A 241 -3.14 -4.43 -11.48
CA HIS A 241 -3.82 -3.14 -11.34
C HIS A 241 -5.34 -3.33 -11.37
N GLN A 242 -6.06 -2.42 -10.74
CA GLN A 242 -7.52 -2.51 -10.61
C GLN A 242 -8.30 -1.85 -11.77
N HIS A 243 -7.61 -1.28 -12.76
CA HIS A 243 -8.27 -0.73 -13.95
C HIS A 243 -8.86 -1.85 -14.82
N GLY A 244 -9.87 -1.53 -15.63
CA GLY A 244 -10.50 -2.49 -16.53
C GLY A 244 -9.51 -3.08 -17.54
N ILE A 245 -9.73 -4.33 -17.99
CA ILE A 245 -8.89 -5.04 -18.99
C ILE A 245 -8.74 -4.23 -20.30
N ARG A 246 -9.74 -3.39 -20.62
CA ARG A 246 -9.78 -2.54 -21.82
C ARG A 246 -9.38 -1.10 -21.57
N GLU A 247 -9.18 -0.73 -20.30
CA GLU A 247 -8.70 0.60 -19.94
C GLU A 247 -7.19 0.61 -20.10
N LYS A 248 -6.67 1.64 -20.77
CA LYS A 248 -5.23 1.86 -20.79
C LYS A 248 -4.79 2.01 -19.34
N CYS A 249 -3.83 1.18 -18.93
CA CYS A 249 -3.21 1.32 -17.62
C CYS A 249 -2.83 2.78 -17.43
N PRO A 250 -3.38 3.45 -16.41
CA PRO A 250 -2.95 4.79 -16.12
C PRO A 250 -1.44 4.71 -15.88
N ASN A 251 -0.68 5.62 -16.49
CA ASN A 251 0.75 5.76 -16.19
C ASN A 251 0.86 6.36 -14.78
N ILE A 252 0.44 5.59 -13.77
CA ILE A 252 0.60 5.96 -12.37
C ILE A 252 2.06 5.69 -12.05
N GLN A 253 2.87 6.68 -12.39
CA GLN A 253 4.24 6.76 -11.96
C GLN A 253 4.26 7.67 -10.75
N GLU A 254 4.94 7.19 -9.71
CA GLU A 254 5.36 8.08 -8.66
C GLU A 254 6.22 9.20 -9.24
N THR A 255 6.15 10.36 -8.62
CA THR A 255 7.03 11.47 -8.97
C THR A 255 8.50 11.02 -8.86
N PRO A 256 9.33 11.27 -9.89
CA PRO A 256 10.72 10.82 -9.90
C PRO A 256 11.54 11.47 -8.79
N PHE A 257 12.68 10.87 -8.46
CA PHE A 257 13.59 11.42 -7.47
C PHE A 257 14.26 12.70 -7.97
N ASN A 258 14.11 13.76 -7.18
CA ASN A 258 14.79 15.02 -7.38
C ASN A 258 15.92 15.12 -6.36
N SER A 259 17.15 14.87 -6.82
CA SER A 259 18.36 14.95 -6.00
C SER A 259 18.60 16.31 -5.34
N GLU A 260 17.88 17.37 -5.74
CA GLU A 260 18.00 18.70 -5.14
C GLU A 260 17.04 18.92 -3.96
N THR A 261 15.82 18.35 -4.01
CA THR A 261 14.79 18.56 -2.97
C THR A 261 14.64 17.39 -2.00
N ASP A 262 15.36 16.30 -2.23
CA ASP A 262 15.11 15.00 -1.62
C ASP A 262 16.35 14.37 -0.94
N LYS A 263 17.33 15.17 -0.55
CA LYS A 263 18.54 14.71 0.15
C LYS A 263 18.31 14.37 1.62
#